data_AF-A0A1H4W5E5-F1
#
_entry.id   AF-A0A1H4W5E5-F1
#
_cell.length_a   1.000
_cell.length_b   1.000
_cell.length_c   1.000
_cell.angle_alpha   90.00
_cell.angle_beta   90.00
_cell.angle_gamma   90.00
#
_symmetry.space_group_name_H-M   'P 1'
#
loop_
_entity.id
_entity.type
_entity.pdbx_description
1 polymer ?
#
loop_
_entity_poly.entity_id
_entity_poly.type
_entity_poly.pdbx_seq_one_letter_code
_entity_poly.pdbx_strand_id
1 'polypeptide(L)'
;MASVLGLLEAREKMVREEIARLREEAERVQAALGEAERELQRLVDARVTVTEVLAGPPSTVAEPTGSAVTGSTVPRRETGMAATALAPDYQRIVSVLESEAGREGMRCQQLAVALGLEAVPAKVEGL
;
A
#
# COMPACT_ATOMS: atom_id res chain seq x y z
N MET A 1 15.64 -64.11 27.98
CA MET A 1 15.64 -63.75 26.55
C MET A 1 14.27 -63.20 26.22
N ALA A 2 14.18 -62.00 25.62
CA ALA A 2 12.88 -61.45 25.24
C ALA A 2 12.27 -62.30 24.10
N SER A 3 10.98 -62.62 24.23
CA SER A 3 10.24 -63.33 23.17
C SER A 3 10.06 -62.41 21.95
N VAL A 4 10.10 -62.99 20.75
CA VAL A 4 9.82 -62.28 19.49
C VAL A 4 8.46 -61.57 19.54
N LEU A 5 7.47 -62.20 20.19
CA LEU A 5 6.14 -61.62 20.37
C LEU A 5 6.19 -60.31 21.19
N GLY A 6 6.97 -60.28 22.27
CA GLY A 6 7.09 -59.09 23.11
C GLY A 6 7.80 -57.91 22.40
N LEU A 7 8.72 -58.19 21.48
CA LEU A 7 9.34 -57.17 20.64
C LEU A 7 8.34 -56.58 19.63
N LEU A 8 7.45 -57.41 19.08
CA LEU A 8 6.39 -56.95 18.18
C LEU A 8 5.37 -56.09 18.93
N GLU A 9 4.93 -56.52 20.12
CA GLU A 9 4.01 -55.75 20.96
C GLU A 9 4.59 -54.38 21.34
N ALA A 10 5.89 -54.33 21.69
CA ALA A 10 6.57 -53.06 21.98
C ALA A 10 6.65 -52.16 20.75
N ARG A 11 6.94 -52.72 19.56
CA ARG A 11 6.95 -51.96 18.30
C ARG A 11 5.57 -51.45 17.93
N GLU A 12 4.54 -52.27 18.09
CA GLU A 12 3.14 -51.93 17.84
C GLU A 12 2.69 -50.78 18.75
N LYS A 13 3.04 -50.84 20.04
CA LYS A 13 2.76 -49.76 21.00
C LYS A 13 3.44 -48.45 20.58
N MET A 14 4.74 -48.50 20.25
CA MET A 14 5.49 -47.32 19.79
C MET A 14 4.86 -46.70 18.53
N VAL A 15 4.45 -47.54 17.56
CA VAL A 15 3.78 -47.05 16.35
C VAL A 15 2.42 -46.43 16.66
N ARG A 16 1.64 -47.00 17.59
CA ARG A 16 0.36 -46.39 18.01
C ARG A 16 0.53 -45.05 18.70
N GLU A 17 1.54 -44.92 19.56
CA GLU A 17 1.86 -43.65 20.23
C GLU A 17 2.28 -42.58 19.20
N GLU A 18 3.09 -42.94 18.21
CA GLU A 18 3.45 -42.01 17.14
C GLU A 18 2.25 -41.62 16.28
N ILE A 19 1.36 -42.57 15.95
CA ILE A 19 0.11 -42.26 15.24
C ILE A 19 -0.76 -41.28 16.05
N ALA A 20 -0.89 -41.48 17.37
CA ALA A 20 -1.67 -40.60 18.22
C ALA A 20 -1.08 -39.18 18.23
N ARG A 21 0.25 -39.07 18.39
CA ARG A 21 0.97 -37.79 18.33
C ARG A 21 0.77 -37.07 16.99
N LEU A 22 0.93 -37.79 15.87
CA LEU A 22 0.75 -37.22 14.53
C LEU A 22 -0.68 -36.75 14.29
N ARG A 23 -1.69 -37.44 14.86
CA ARG A 23 -3.09 -37.01 14.79
C ARG A 23 -3.32 -35.71 15.56
N GLU A 24 -2.80 -35.62 16.78
CA GLU A 24 -2.89 -34.38 17.56
C GLU A 24 -2.20 -33.20 16.85
N GLU A 25 -1.04 -33.45 16.23
CA GLU A 25 -0.37 -32.44 15.42
C GLU A 25 -1.17 -32.04 14.18
N ALA A 26 -1.76 -33.01 13.48
CA ALA A 26 -2.63 -32.75 12.34
C ALA A 26 -3.85 -31.91 12.74
N GLU A 27 -4.48 -32.20 13.88
CA GLU A 27 -5.61 -31.42 14.42
C GLU A 27 -5.18 -29.97 14.73
N ARG A 28 -4.01 -29.78 15.36
CA ARG A 28 -3.44 -28.45 15.62
C ARG A 28 -3.18 -27.67 14.33
N VAL A 29 -2.60 -28.32 13.31
CA VAL A 29 -2.33 -27.69 12.01
C VAL A 29 -3.63 -27.36 11.29
N GLN A 30 -4.63 -28.24 11.31
CA GLN A 30 -5.94 -27.99 10.70
C GLN A 30 -6.67 -26.82 11.37
N ALA A 31 -6.58 -26.70 12.70
CA ALA A 31 -7.15 -25.56 13.42
C ALA A 31 -6.48 -24.24 12.99
N ALA A 32 -5.14 -24.20 12.97
CA ALA A 32 -4.38 -23.02 12.55
C ALA A 32 -4.63 -22.66 11.08
N LEU A 33 -4.75 -23.67 10.20
CA LEU A 33 -5.10 -23.45 8.80
C LEU A 33 -6.49 -22.81 8.67
N GLY A 34 -7.48 -23.34 9.39
CA GLY A 34 -8.83 -22.76 9.37
C GLY A 34 -8.87 -21.33 9.90
N GLU A 35 -8.03 -20.96 10.87
CA GLU A 35 -7.91 -19.56 11.31
C GLU A 35 -7.32 -18.66 10.22
N ALA A 36 -6.25 -19.10 9.56
CA ALA A 36 -5.62 -18.38 8.45
C ALA A 36 -6.58 -18.21 7.26
N GLU A 37 -7.37 -19.22 6.92
CA GLU A 37 -8.38 -19.15 5.86
C GLU A 37 -9.49 -18.15 6.19
N ARG A 38 -9.94 -18.09 7.45
CA ARG A 38 -10.91 -17.08 7.88
C ARG A 38 -10.35 -15.65 7.81
N GLU A 39 -9.07 -15.48 8.15
CA GLU A 39 -8.40 -14.18 7.98
C GLU A 39 -8.35 -13.78 6.50
N LEU A 40 -7.96 -14.71 5.63
CA LEU A 40 -7.92 -14.46 4.20
C LEU A 40 -9.30 -14.08 3.66
N GLN A 41 -10.36 -14.78 4.07
CA GLN A 41 -11.72 -14.46 3.64
C GLN A 41 -12.12 -13.03 4.05
N ARG A 42 -11.82 -12.62 5.29
CA ARG A 42 -12.08 -11.25 5.75
C ARG A 42 -11.37 -10.20 4.89
N LEU A 43 -10.13 -10.46 4.48
CA LEU A 43 -9.38 -9.55 3.61
C LEU A 43 -9.98 -9.50 2.18
N VAL A 44 -10.45 -10.64 1.66
CA VAL A 44 -11.14 -10.68 0.36
C VAL A 44 -12.42 -9.86 0.42
N ASP A 45 -13.22 -10.01 1.47
CA ASP A 45 -14.46 -9.25 1.65
C ASP A 45 -14.16 -7.75 1.76
N ALA A 46 -13.16 -7.37 2.58
CA ALA A 46 -12.74 -5.99 2.72
C ALA A 46 -12.28 -5.38 1.38
N ARG A 47 -11.55 -6.15 0.55
CA ARG A 47 -11.12 -5.69 -0.78
C ARG A 47 -12.32 -5.44 -1.69
N VAL A 48 -13.34 -6.30 -1.66
CA VAL A 48 -14.59 -6.08 -2.42
C VAL A 48 -15.24 -4.77 -1.98
N THR A 49 -15.41 -4.55 -0.68
CA THR A 49 -15.97 -3.29 -0.16
C THR A 49 -15.15 -2.07 -0.59
N VAL A 50 -13.82 -2.15 -0.53
CA VAL A 50 -12.94 -1.06 -1.00
C VAL A 50 -13.16 -0.81 -2.49
N THR A 51 -13.24 -1.86 -3.32
CA THR A 51 -13.49 -1.68 -4.76
C THR A 51 -14.85 -1.04 -5.04
N GLU A 52 -15.89 -1.38 -4.28
CA GLU A 52 -17.22 -0.75 -4.40
C GLU A 52 -17.19 0.72 -4.01
N VAL A 53 -16.52 1.07 -2.91
CA VAL A 53 -16.35 2.46 -2.46
C VAL A 53 -15.58 3.27 -3.51
N LEU A 54 -14.54 2.71 -4.10
CA LEU A 54 -13.75 3.36 -5.15
C LEU A 54 -14.50 3.48 -6.48
N ALA A 55 -15.41 2.54 -6.78
CA ALA A 55 -16.26 2.57 -7.98
C ALA A 55 -17.48 3.49 -7.85
N GLY A 56 -17.72 4.05 -6.65
CA GLY A 56 -18.71 5.10 -6.43
C GLY A 56 -18.52 6.28 -7.40
N PRO A 57 -19.56 7.09 -7.64
CA PRO A 57 -19.46 8.20 -8.59
C PRO A 57 -18.25 9.05 -8.24
N PRO A 58 -17.45 9.48 -9.24
CA PRO A 58 -16.31 10.34 -8.97
C PRO A 58 -16.82 11.49 -8.14
N SER A 59 -16.19 11.73 -6.99
CA SER A 59 -16.46 12.94 -6.21
C SER A 59 -16.21 14.09 -7.17
N THR A 60 -17.29 14.69 -7.66
CA THR A 60 -17.20 15.92 -8.42
C THR A 60 -16.73 16.92 -7.38
N VAL A 61 -15.41 17.12 -7.33
CA VAL A 61 -14.86 18.30 -6.67
C VAL A 61 -15.54 19.44 -7.42
N ALA A 62 -16.59 19.99 -6.81
CA ALA A 62 -17.26 21.16 -7.32
C ALA A 62 -16.16 22.21 -7.37
N GLU A 63 -15.70 22.53 -8.58
CA GLU A 63 -14.73 23.59 -8.82
C GLU A 63 -15.18 24.79 -7.99
N PRO A 64 -14.39 25.24 -7.00
CA PRO A 64 -14.81 26.31 -6.13
C PRO A 64 -15.20 27.51 -7.01
N THR A 65 -16.43 27.96 -6.88
CA THR A 65 -17.03 29.03 -7.70
C THR A 65 -16.52 30.42 -7.33
N GLY A 66 -15.50 30.51 -6.48
CA GLY A 66 -14.85 31.76 -6.11
C GLY A 66 -13.88 32.25 -7.19
N SER A 67 -13.80 33.58 -7.33
CA SER A 67 -12.71 34.23 -8.06
C SER A 67 -11.38 33.91 -7.41
N ALA A 68 -10.27 34.05 -8.15
CA ALA A 68 -8.96 34.13 -7.52
C ALA A 68 -9.01 35.19 -6.40
N VAL A 69 -8.43 34.86 -5.25
CA VAL A 69 -8.37 35.79 -4.12
C VAL A 69 -7.62 37.04 -4.56
N THR A 70 -8.08 38.22 -4.16
CA THR A 70 -7.40 39.49 -4.45
C THR A 70 -5.94 39.41 -4.02
N GLY A 71 -5.01 39.57 -4.98
CA GLY A 71 -3.56 39.42 -4.77
C GLY A 71 -2.99 38.06 -5.17
N SER A 72 -3.79 37.11 -5.64
CA SER A 72 -3.29 35.83 -6.18
C SER A 72 -2.54 36.04 -7.48
N THR A 73 -1.31 35.52 -7.55
CA THR A 73 -0.50 35.45 -8.78
C THR A 73 -0.84 34.24 -9.64
N VAL A 74 -1.62 33.29 -9.12
CA VAL A 74 -2.08 32.10 -9.84
C VAL A 74 -3.50 32.36 -10.34
N PRO A 75 -3.74 32.31 -11.66
CA PRO A 75 -5.07 32.45 -12.22
C PRO A 75 -5.96 31.27 -11.83
N ARG A 76 -7.27 31.48 -11.82
CA ARG A 76 -8.24 30.39 -11.66
C ARG A 76 -8.09 29.42 -12.84
N ARG A 77 -8.13 28.12 -12.55
CA ARG A 77 -8.01 27.09 -13.57
C ARG A 77 -9.27 27.09 -14.44
N GLU A 78 -9.07 27.14 -15.76
CA GLU A 78 -10.13 26.98 -16.74
C GLU A 78 -9.85 25.76 -17.63
N THR A 79 -10.92 25.17 -18.19
CA THR A 79 -10.80 24.03 -19.09
C THR A 79 -9.94 24.39 -20.31
N GLY A 80 -8.87 23.64 -20.55
CA GLY A 80 -7.94 23.89 -21.66
C GLY A 80 -6.83 24.91 -21.37
N MET A 81 -6.70 25.39 -20.14
CA MET A 81 -5.62 26.30 -19.74
C MET A 81 -4.26 25.59 -19.81
N ALA A 82 -3.31 26.16 -20.56
CA ALA A 82 -1.94 25.69 -20.65
C ALA A 82 -1.06 26.27 -19.52
N ALA A 83 0.10 25.64 -19.25
CA ALA A 83 1.04 26.11 -18.25
C ALA A 83 1.49 27.57 -18.49
N THR A 84 1.52 28.01 -19.76
CA THR A 84 1.87 29.38 -20.17
C THR A 84 0.96 30.47 -19.58
N ALA A 85 -0.23 30.13 -19.10
CA ALA A 85 -1.11 31.06 -18.39
C ALA A 85 -0.61 31.41 -16.98
N LEU A 86 0.30 30.62 -16.42
CA LEU A 86 0.88 30.84 -15.09
C LEU A 86 2.02 31.86 -15.15
N ALA A 87 2.37 32.47 -14.01
CA ALA A 87 3.59 33.28 -13.92
C ALA A 87 4.86 32.41 -14.14
N PRO A 88 5.99 32.99 -14.59
CA PRO A 88 7.18 32.22 -14.99
C PRO A 88 7.71 31.24 -13.94
N ASP A 89 7.65 31.59 -12.66
CA ASP A 89 8.12 30.69 -11.60
C ASP A 89 7.22 29.45 -11.43
N TYR A 90 5.91 29.60 -11.60
CA TYR A 90 4.98 28.47 -11.61
C TYR A 90 5.12 27.63 -12.88
N GLN A 91 5.42 28.26 -14.03
CA GLN A 91 5.77 27.51 -15.25
C GLN A 91 7.00 26.63 -15.05
N ARG A 92 8.03 27.17 -14.38
CA ARG A 92 9.24 26.40 -14.02
C ARG A 92 8.89 25.19 -13.15
N ILE A 93 8.02 25.35 -12.15
CA ILE A 93 7.56 24.24 -11.30
C ILE A 93 6.85 23.17 -12.14
N VAL A 94 5.88 23.56 -12.97
CA VAL A 94 5.15 22.63 -13.83
C VAL A 94 6.10 21.90 -14.78
N SER A 95 7.06 22.59 -15.38
CA SER A 95 8.03 21.96 -16.28
C SER A 95 8.88 20.86 -15.63
N VAL A 96 9.23 21.01 -14.34
CA VAL A 96 9.96 19.97 -13.58
C VAL A 96 9.05 18.78 -13.30
N LEU A 97 7.78 19.03 -12.93
CA LEU A 97 6.81 17.98 -12.66
C LEU A 97 6.39 17.21 -13.92
N GLU A 98 6.39 17.86 -15.08
CA GLU A 98 6.08 17.22 -16.36
C GLU A 98 7.23 16.39 -16.95
N SER A 99 8.44 16.49 -16.37
CA SER A 99 9.58 15.65 -16.73
C SER A 99 9.34 14.17 -16.39
N GLU A 100 10.07 13.25 -17.02
CA GLU A 100 9.96 11.81 -16.74
C GLU A 100 10.12 11.49 -15.24
N ALA A 101 11.16 12.06 -14.60
CA ALA A 101 11.37 11.91 -13.16
C ALA A 101 10.23 12.50 -12.32
N GLY A 102 9.62 13.60 -12.78
CA GLY A 102 8.43 14.19 -12.17
C GLY A 102 7.22 13.25 -12.19
N ARG A 103 6.99 12.58 -13.31
CA ARG A 103 5.86 11.64 -13.50
C ARG A 103 6.02 10.34 -12.72
N GLU A 104 7.25 9.87 -12.54
CA GLU A 104 7.55 8.70 -11.70
C GLU A 104 7.46 9.00 -10.19
N GLY A 105 7.45 10.29 -9.83
CA GLY A 105 7.39 10.77 -8.46
C GLY A 105 8.76 11.22 -7.94
N MET A 106 8.81 12.44 -7.38
CA MET A 106 10.04 13.04 -6.85
C MET A 106 9.95 13.27 -5.35
N ARG A 107 11.06 13.07 -4.62
CA ARG A 107 11.17 13.53 -3.22
C ARG A 107 11.33 15.05 -3.17
N CYS A 108 10.90 15.68 -2.07
CA CYS A 108 10.98 17.13 -1.88
C CYS A 108 12.41 17.69 -2.08
N GLN A 109 13.43 16.95 -1.65
CA GLN A 109 14.84 17.31 -1.87
C GLN A 109 15.19 17.39 -3.36
N GLN A 110 14.77 16.39 -4.15
CA GLN A 110 15.06 16.31 -5.58
C GLN A 110 14.34 17.43 -6.33
N LEU A 111 13.10 17.74 -5.94
CA LEU A 111 12.34 18.86 -6.50
C LEU A 111 13.01 20.21 -6.16
N ALA A 112 13.46 20.41 -4.92
CA ALA A 112 14.15 21.62 -4.51
C ALA A 112 15.42 21.85 -5.35
N VAL A 113 16.25 20.81 -5.49
CA VAL A 113 17.47 20.86 -6.32
C VAL A 113 17.14 21.16 -7.78
N ALA A 114 16.13 20.50 -8.36
CA ALA A 114 15.71 20.74 -9.74
C ALA A 114 15.19 22.16 -9.98
N LEU A 115 14.63 22.81 -8.96
CA LEU A 115 14.18 24.21 -9.00
C LEU A 115 15.30 25.22 -8.70
N GLY A 116 16.54 24.75 -8.46
CA GLY A 116 17.67 25.60 -8.08
C GLY A 116 17.56 26.15 -6.66
N LEU A 117 16.74 25.52 -5.81
CA LEU A 117 16.60 25.87 -4.40
C LEU A 117 17.63 25.11 -3.57
N GLU A 118 18.16 25.79 -2.55
CA GLU A 118 19.08 25.17 -1.60
C GLU A 118 18.34 24.16 -0.72
N ALA A 119 18.77 22.90 -0.78
CA ALA A 119 18.25 21.82 0.05
C ALA A 119 18.90 21.86 1.44
N VAL A 120 18.37 22.73 2.31
CA VAL A 120 18.78 22.87 3.71
C VAL A 120 17.75 22.21 4.65
N PRO A 121 18.15 21.73 5.85
CA PRO A 121 17.23 21.15 6.83
C PRO A 121 16.05 22.08 7.22
N ALA A 122 16.26 23.41 7.13
CA ALA A 122 15.21 24.39 7.37
C ALA A 122 14.10 24.44 6.29
N LYS A 123 14.31 23.81 5.12
CA LYS A 123 13.41 23.87 3.95
C LYS A 123 12.95 22.50 3.45
N VAL A 124 13.64 21.41 3.82
CA VAL A 124 13.30 20.04 3.39
C VAL A 124 13.23 19.14 4.61
N GLU A 125 12.06 18.54 4.81
CA GLU A 125 11.82 17.60 5.90
C GLU A 125 12.67 16.33 5.73
N GLY A 126 13.38 15.91 6.77
CA GLY A 126 14.17 14.67 6.80
C GLY A 126 15.58 14.75 6.23
N LEU A 127 16.14 15.97 6.08
CA LEU A 127 17.56 16.22 5.79
C LEU A 127 18.46 16.12 7.03
#